data_AF-A0A2T2TFF9-F1
#
_entry.id   AF-A0A2T2TFF9-F1
#
_cell.length_a   1.000
_cell.length_b   1.000
_cell.length_c   1.000
_cell.angle_alpha   90.00
_cell.angle_beta   90.00
_cell.angle_gamma   90.00
#
_symmetry.space_group_name_H-M   'P 1'
#
loop_
_entity.id
_entity.type
_entity.pdbx_description
1 polymer ?
#
loop_
_entity_poly.entity_id
_entity_poly.type
_entity_poly.pdbx_seq_one_letter_code
_entity_poly.pdbx_strand_id
1 'polypeptide(L)' 'MSEILDDKPEVLVQKLDALPTDPGVYKFLDDENSVLYVGKAKNLRSRVRTYFQSSRQR' A
#
# COMPACT_ATOMS: atom_id res chain seq x y z
N MET A 1 -3.18 -16.27 -6.99
CA MET A 1 -2.64 -15.14 -6.19
C MET A 1 -2.13 -14.03 -7.12
N SER A 2 -2.74 -13.86 -8.30
CA SER A 2 -2.08 -13.21 -9.45
C SER A 2 -3.03 -12.46 -10.38
N GLU A 3 -4.22 -12.05 -9.91
CA GLU A 3 -5.25 -11.48 -10.82
C GLU A 3 -5.76 -10.08 -10.41
N ILE A 4 -5.03 -9.32 -9.57
CA ILE A 4 -5.51 -7.98 -9.09
C ILE A 4 -4.43 -6.87 -9.22
N LEU A 5 -3.28 -7.20 -9.82
CA LEU A 5 -2.17 -6.24 -10.01
C LEU A 5 -1.99 -5.77 -11.46
N ASP A 6 -2.73 -6.34 -12.42
CA ASP A 6 -2.46 -6.19 -13.86
C ASP A 6 -2.71 -4.79 -14.45
N ASP A 7 -3.53 -3.94 -13.80
CA ASP A 7 -3.84 -2.58 -14.28
C ASP A 7 -3.08 -1.47 -13.51
N LYS A 8 -2.02 -1.82 -12.78
CA LYS A 8 -1.22 -0.85 -12.02
C LYS A 8 0.12 -0.55 -12.68
N PRO A 9 0.63 0.69 -12.55
CA PRO A 9 1.99 0.99 -12.98
C PRO A 9 2.98 0.04 -12.31
N GLU A 10 3.87 -0.57 -13.09
CA GLU A 10 4.85 -1.56 -12.60
C GLU A 10 5.68 -1.02 -11.42
N VAL A 11 6.04 0.27 -11.50
CA VAL A 11 6.78 0.99 -10.44
C VAL A 11 6.02 0.99 -9.11
N LEU A 12 4.69 1.09 -9.14
CA LEU A 12 3.88 1.04 -7.91
C LEU A 12 3.92 -0.37 -7.30
N VAL A 13 3.81 -1.41 -8.13
CA VAL A 13 3.89 -2.79 -7.68
C VAL A 13 5.24 -3.07 -7.01
N GLN A 14 6.34 -2.69 -7.66
CA GLN A 14 7.69 -2.85 -7.12
C GLN A 14 7.86 -2.14 -5.75
N LYS A 15 7.33 -0.91 -5.62
CA LYS A 15 7.36 -0.18 -4.34
C LYS A 15 6.57 -0.90 -3.25
N LEU A 16 5.38 -1.41 -3.57
CA LEU A 16 4.55 -2.15 -2.61
C LEU A 16 5.23 -3.45 -2.16
N ASP A 17 5.95 -4.11 -3.06
CA ASP A 17 6.62 -5.39 -2.81
C ASP A 17 7.87 -5.21 -1.95
N ALA A 18 8.56 -4.07 -2.09
CA ALA A 18 9.70 -3.68 -1.29
C ALA A 18 9.35 -3.31 0.16
N LEU A 19 8.07 -3.14 0.51
CA LEU A 19 7.67 -2.82 1.87
C LEU A 19 8.03 -3.95 2.85
N PRO A 20 8.42 -3.62 4.10
CA PRO A 20 8.73 -4.62 5.11
C PRO A 20 7.48 -5.40 5.54
N THR A 21 7.69 -6.65 5.97
CA THR A 21 6.64 -7.51 6.53
C THR A 21 6.49 -7.39 8.05
N ASP A 22 7.28 -6.51 8.66
CA ASP A 22 7.33 -6.29 10.10
C ASP A 22 6.26 -5.31 10.60
N PRO A 23 6.02 -5.27 11.93
CA PRO A 23 5.21 -4.24 12.55
C PRO A 23 5.81 -2.86 12.39
N GLY A 24 4.97 -1.84 12.26
CA GLY A 24 5.42 -0.45 12.21
C GLY A 24 4.31 0.55 11.95
N VAL A 25 4.73 1.76 11.62
CA VAL A 25 3.86 2.90 11.31
C VAL A 25 4.13 3.35 9.87
N TYR A 26 3.07 3.66 9.13
CA TYR A 26 3.13 4.24 7.78
C TYR A 26 2.41 5.58 7.73
N LYS A 27 2.79 6.41 6.76
CA LYS A 27 2.18 7.71 6.50
C LYS A 27 1.75 7.79 5.04
N PHE A 28 0.57 8.36 4.80
CA PHE A 28 0.23 8.89 3.50
C PHE A 28 0.45 10.39 3.51
N LEU A 29 1.11 10.88 2.47
CA LEU A 29 1.41 12.28 2.26
C LEU A 29 0.62 12.80 1.07
N ASP A 30 0.34 14.09 1.03
CA ASP A 30 -0.11 14.77 -0.18
C ASP A 30 1.07 15.08 -1.11
N ASP A 31 0.79 15.78 -2.20
CA ASP A 31 1.76 16.22 -3.19
C ASP A 31 2.74 17.29 -2.65
N GLU A 32 2.37 18.00 -1.58
CA GLU A 32 3.22 18.96 -0.87
C GLU A 32 4.03 18.31 0.28
N ASN A 33 4.00 16.97 0.42
CA ASN A 33 4.60 16.19 1.52
C ASN A 33 3.99 16.42 2.92
N SER A 34 2.82 17.03 3.02
CA SER A 34 2.09 17.13 4.29
C SER A 34 1.41 15.81 4.63
N VAL A 35 1.34 15.50 5.93
CA VAL A 35 0.78 14.21 6.40
C VAL A 35 -0.74 14.22 6.30
N LEU A 36 -1.29 13.41 5.41
CA LEU A 36 -2.73 13.18 5.27
C LEU A 36 -3.25 12.13 6.25
N TYR A 37 -2.47 11.07 6.48
CA TYR A 37 -2.90 9.94 7.31
C TYR A 37 -1.71 9.23 7.93
N VAL A 38 -1.88 8.75 9.16
CA VAL A 38 -0.92 7.89 9.87
C VAL A 38 -1.63 6.62 10.30
N GLY A 39 -1.06 5.47 9.95
CA GLY A 39 -1.57 4.16 10.35
C GLY A 39 -0.49 3.28 10.97
N LYS A 40 -0.90 2.35 11.84
CA LYS A 40 -0.04 1.29 12.36
C LYS A 40 -0.46 -0.07 11.80
N ALA A 41 0.51 -0.97 11.65
CA ALA A 41 0.25 -2.33 11.18
C ALA A 41 1.14 -3.34 11.89
N LYS A 42 0.68 -4.59 12.01
CA LYS A 42 1.54 -5.74 12.39
C LYS A 42 2.40 -6.22 11.21
N ASN A 43 1.98 -5.92 9.98
CA ASN A 43 2.69 -6.21 8.75
C ASN A 43 2.43 -5.05 7.79
N LEU A 44 3.46 -4.22 7.55
CA LEU A 44 3.33 -3.01 6.76
C LEU A 44 2.94 -3.30 5.30
N ARG A 45 3.62 -4.26 4.65
CA ARG A 45 3.34 -4.64 3.25
C ARG A 45 1.87 -5.00 3.03
N SER A 46 1.33 -5.92 3.82
CA SER A 46 -0.05 -6.39 3.69
C SER A 46 -1.04 -5.24 3.92
N ARG A 47 -0.82 -4.43 4.97
CA ARG A 47 -1.71 -3.32 5.31
C ARG A 47 -1.71 -2.21 4.26
N VAL A 48 -0.55 -1.84 3.72
CA VAL A 48 -0.48 -0.78 2.70
C VAL A 48 -1.09 -1.27 1.39
N ARG A 49 -0.86 -2.53 1.00
CA ARG A 49 -1.47 -3.13 -0.21
C ARG A 49 -3.00 -3.07 -0.23
N THR A 50 -3.69 -3.15 0.91
CA THR A 50 -5.18 -3.10 0.93
C THR A 50 -5.75 -1.79 0.40
N TYR A 51 -5.00 -0.68 0.48
CA TYR A 51 -5.45 0.61 -0.07
C TYR A 51 -5.37 0.67 -1.59
N PHE A 52 -4.57 -0.21 -2.21
CA PHE A 52 -4.38 -0.27 -3.66
C PHE A 52 -5.10 -1.47 -4.27
N GLN A 53 -5.69 -2.37 -3.49
CA GLN A 53 -6.54 -3.42 -4.05
C GLN A 53 -7.83 -2.78 -4.55
N SER A 54 -8.19 -3.04 -5.81
CA SER A 54 -9.47 -2.61 -6.37
C SER A 54 -10.57 -3.13 -5.46
N SER A 55 -11.46 -2.26 -4.99
CA SER A 55 -12.61 -2.68 -4.21
C SER A 55 -13.44 -3.61 -5.07
N ARG A 56 -13.34 -4.92 -4.83
CA ARG A 56 -14.31 -5.88 -5.36
C ARG A 56 -15.62 -5.52 -4.67
N GLN A 57 -16.45 -4.71 -5.35
CA GLN A 57 -17.84 -4.53 -4.96
C GLN A 57 -18.42 -5.93 -4.80
N ARG A 58 -18.99 -6.21 -3.62
CA ARG A 58 -19.84 -7.37 -3.44
C ARG A 58 -21.14 -7.17 -4.20
#